data_AF-A0A9E4ZME6-F1
#
_entry.id   AF-A0A9E4ZME6-F1
#
_cell.length_a   1.000
_cell.length_b   1.000
_cell.length_c   1.000
_cell.angle_alpha   90.00
_cell.angle_beta   90.00
_cell.angle_gamma   90.00
#
_symmetry.space_group_name_H-M   'P 1'
#
loop_
_entity.id
_entity.type
_entity.pdbx_description
1 polymer ?
#
loop_
_entity_poly.entity_id
_entity_poly.type
_entity_poly.pdbx_seq_one_letter_code
_entity_poly.pdbx_strand_id
1 'polypeptide(L)'
;MVASFEHLDILRKIAEPIRSLRKAPRECVEATILRLCEEGFLTLDELAELLDSRKDSLRNHYINPMLEDGRIEARYKNIRNHPRQGYRTVAGIEGEE
;
A
#
# COMPACT_ATOMS: atom_id res chain seq x y z
N MET A 1 -4.80 -9.42 -24.07
CA MET A 1 -5.54 -8.93 -22.89
C MET A 1 -5.12 -9.74 -21.67
N VAL A 2 -3.84 -9.72 -21.31
CA VAL A 2 -3.25 -10.58 -20.24
C VAL A 2 -2.44 -9.80 -19.20
N ALA A 3 -2.12 -8.53 -19.45
CA ALA A 3 -1.27 -7.72 -18.57
C ALA A 3 -1.90 -7.40 -17.20
N SER A 4 -3.23 -7.44 -17.07
CA SER A 4 -3.92 -7.07 -15.82
C SER A 4 -4.01 -8.19 -14.80
N PHE A 5 -3.93 -9.46 -15.23
CA PHE A 5 -4.08 -10.62 -14.32
C PHE A 5 -2.76 -11.01 -13.67
N GLU A 6 -1.67 -10.98 -14.43
CA GLU A 6 -0.31 -11.26 -13.91
C GLU A 6 0.08 -10.28 -12.79
N HIS A 7 -0.23 -8.99 -12.98
CA HIS A 7 0.08 -7.95 -12.02
C HIS A 7 -0.66 -8.15 -10.70
N LEU A 8 -1.94 -8.51 -10.75
CA LEU A 8 -2.72 -8.78 -9.54
C LEU A 8 -2.18 -10.01 -8.79
N ASP A 9 -1.72 -11.05 -9.49
CA ASP A 9 -1.09 -12.22 -8.85
C ASP A 9 0.18 -11.85 -8.09
N ILE A 10 1.03 -10.99 -8.67
CA ILE A 10 2.25 -10.48 -8.02
C ILE A 10 1.90 -9.73 -6.73
N LEU A 11 0.94 -8.79 -6.78
CA LEU A 11 0.50 -8.04 -5.61
C LEU A 11 -0.06 -8.97 -4.52
N ARG A 12 -0.83 -9.99 -4.90
CA ARG A 12 -1.37 -10.97 -3.95
C ARG A 12 -0.27 -11.79 -3.28
N LYS A 13 0.75 -12.22 -4.01
CA LYS A 13 1.91 -12.93 -3.45
C LYS A 13 2.69 -12.07 -2.45
N ILE A 14 2.84 -10.77 -2.71
CA ILE A 14 3.49 -9.84 -1.79
C ILE A 14 2.68 -9.69 -0.49
N ALA A 15 1.35 -9.69 -0.59
CA ALA A 15 0.44 -9.56 0.55
C ALA A 15 0.19 -10.87 1.34
N GLU A 16 0.41 -12.03 0.72
CA GLU A 16 0.21 -13.36 1.29
C GLU A 16 0.79 -13.57 2.70
N PRO A 17 2.05 -13.18 3.01
CA PRO A 17 2.60 -13.35 4.36
C PRO A 17 1.81 -12.59 5.43
N ILE A 18 1.25 -11.42 5.10
CA ILE A 18 0.44 -10.63 6.02
C ILE A 18 -0.93 -11.27 6.23
N ARG A 19 -1.54 -11.78 5.16
CA ARG A 19 -2.85 -12.44 5.22
C ARG A 19 -2.81 -13.77 5.98
N SER A 20 -1.71 -14.50 5.86
CA SER A 20 -1.51 -15.78 6.56
C SER A 20 -1.31 -15.58 8.07
N LEU A 21 -0.79 -14.41 8.48
CA LEU A 21 -0.65 -14.05 9.88
C LEU A 21 -1.99 -13.58 10.46
N ARG A 22 -2.50 -14.32 11.46
CA ARG A 22 -3.69 -13.93 12.23
C ARG A 22 -3.60 -12.52 12.83
N LYS A 23 -2.37 -12.07 13.11
CA LYS A 23 -2.05 -10.72 13.56
C LYS A 23 -0.64 -10.36 13.10
N ALA A 24 -0.52 -9.73 11.94
CA ALA A 24 0.76 -9.24 11.47
C ALA A 24 1.25 -8.07 12.35
N PRO A 25 2.55 -8.01 12.69
CA PRO A 25 3.13 -6.87 13.38
C PRO A 25 3.06 -5.64 12.46
N ARG A 26 2.95 -4.46 13.08
CA ARG A 26 2.74 -3.20 12.36
C ARG A 26 3.82 -2.96 11.30
N GLU A 27 5.08 -3.18 11.66
CA GLU A 27 6.25 -3.03 10.79
C GLU A 27 6.16 -3.91 9.54
N CYS A 28 5.68 -5.16 9.65
CA CYS A 28 5.55 -6.05 8.51
C CYS A 28 4.45 -5.56 7.57
N VAL A 29 3.31 -5.12 8.12
CA VAL A 29 2.23 -4.56 7.30
C VAL A 29 2.70 -3.30 6.57
N GLU A 30 3.42 -2.42 7.25
CA GLU A 30 4.04 -1.23 6.66
C GLU A 30 5.01 -1.60 5.51
N ALA A 31 5.94 -2.52 5.75
CA ALA A 31 6.88 -2.97 4.73
C ALA A 31 6.15 -3.58 3.52
N THR A 32 5.09 -4.35 3.74
CA THR A 32 4.26 -4.90 2.67
C THR A 32 3.51 -3.81 1.91
N ILE A 33 2.91 -2.83 2.59
CA ILE A 33 2.24 -1.70 1.93
C ILE A 33 3.21 -0.95 1.01
N LEU A 34 4.45 -0.72 1.45
CA LEU A 34 5.47 -0.09 0.61
C LEU A 34 5.77 -0.92 -0.63
N ARG A 35 6.02 -2.22 -0.48
CA ARG A 35 6.29 -3.11 -1.62
C ARG A 35 5.14 -3.16 -2.62
N LEU A 36 3.90 -3.10 -2.15
CA LEU A 36 2.73 -3.03 -3.02
C LEU A 36 2.68 -1.67 -3.75
N CYS A 37 2.88 -0.58 -3.02
CA CYS A 37 2.85 0.79 -3.53
C CYS A 37 4.09 1.18 -4.36
N GLU A 38 5.14 0.35 -4.40
CA GLU A 38 6.29 0.51 -5.30
C GLU A 38 5.93 0.19 -6.75
N GLU A 39 5.08 -0.83 -6.96
CA GLU A 39 4.62 -1.24 -8.29
C GLU A 39 3.71 -0.18 -8.96
N GLY A 40 3.06 0.67 -8.17
CA GLY A 40 2.22 1.74 -8.72
C GLY A 40 1.32 2.43 -7.71
N PHE A 41 0.42 3.27 -8.23
CA PHE A 41 -0.58 3.94 -7.40
C PHE A 41 -1.70 2.97 -7.04
N LEU A 42 -1.74 2.56 -5.77
CA LEU A 42 -2.79 1.71 -5.23
C LEU A 42 -3.76 2.52 -4.38
N THR A 43 -5.05 2.29 -4.59
CA THR A 43 -6.11 2.88 -3.77
C THR A 43 -6.23 2.20 -2.42
N LEU A 44 -6.89 2.87 -1.46
CA LEU A 44 -7.22 2.25 -0.17
C LEU A 44 -8.09 0.99 -0.32
N ASP A 45 -8.90 0.92 -1.39
CA ASP A 45 -9.72 -0.25 -1.69
C ASP A 45 -8.85 -1.44 -2.10
N GLU A 46 -7.94 -1.23 -3.04
CA GLU A 46 -7.01 -2.27 -3.50
C GLU A 46 -6.13 -2.77 -2.35
N LEU A 47 -5.58 -1.86 -1.54
CA LEU A 47 -4.79 -2.24 -0.36
C LEU A 47 -5.62 -3.03 0.67
N ALA A 48 -6.88 -2.66 0.87
CA ALA A 48 -7.79 -3.37 1.75
C ALA A 48 -8.09 -4.79 1.25
N GLU A 49 -8.34 -4.96 -0.05
CA GLU A 49 -8.56 -6.26 -0.68
C GLU A 49 -7.30 -7.14 -0.64
N LEU A 50 -6.13 -6.55 -0.89
CA LEU A 50 -4.85 -7.27 -0.88
C LEU A 50 -4.46 -7.73 0.53
N LEU A 51 -4.64 -6.88 1.54
CA LEU A 51 -4.21 -7.16 2.92
C LEU A 51 -5.31 -7.79 3.79
N ASP A 52 -6.50 -8.03 3.24
CA ASP A 52 -7.68 -8.51 3.99
C ASP A 52 -7.99 -7.58 5.19
N SER A 53 -7.88 -6.26 4.99
CA SER A 53 -7.95 -5.28 6.06
C SER A 53 -8.98 -4.18 5.79
N ARG A 54 -9.40 -3.46 6.84
CA ARG A 54 -10.40 -2.38 6.71
C ARG A 54 -9.74 -1.11 6.17
N LYS A 55 -10.35 -0.44 5.18
CA LYS A 55 -9.91 0.86 4.64
C LYS A 55 -9.64 1.90 5.73
N ASP A 56 -10.54 2.01 6.71
CA ASP A 56 -10.42 2.97 7.81
C ASP A 56 -9.22 2.67 8.70
N SER A 57 -8.99 1.39 8.99
CA SER A 57 -7.84 0.92 9.77
C SER A 57 -6.54 1.16 9.01
N LEU A 58 -6.51 0.84 7.72
CA LEU A 58 -5.36 1.10 6.85
C LEU A 58 -5.03 2.60 6.81
N ARG A 59 -6.05 3.43 6.61
CA ARG A 59 -5.90 4.88 6.54
C ARG A 59 -5.26 5.46 7.80
N ASN A 60 -5.83 5.14 8.97
CA ASN A 60 -5.42 5.79 10.21
C ASN A 60 -4.13 5.20 10.79
N HIS A 61 -3.90 3.89 10.67
CA HIS A 61 -2.75 3.23 11.32
C HIS A 61 -1.50 3.16 10.45
N TYR A 62 -1.66 3.23 9.12
CA TYR A 62 -0.57 3.00 8.17
C TYR A 62 -0.43 4.16 7.18
N ILE A 63 -1.46 4.48 6.40
CA ILE A 63 -1.34 5.46 5.31
C ILE A 63 -1.06 6.88 5.82
N ASN A 64 -1.83 7.39 6.79
CA ASN A 64 -1.59 8.71 7.37
C ASN A 64 -0.17 8.83 7.95
N PRO A 65 0.29 7.94 8.85
CA PRO A 65 1.65 8.06 9.39
C PRO A 65 2.73 7.91 8.32
N MET A 66 2.54 7.08 7.29
CA MET A 66 3.50 6.95 6.19
C MET A 66 3.55 8.16 5.26
N LEU A 67 2.43 8.88 5.10
CA LEU A 67 2.41 10.16 4.39
C LEU A 67 3.14 11.25 5.19
N GLU A 68 2.96 11.26 6.51
CA GLU A 68 3.63 12.18 7.43
C GLU A 68 5.14 11.93 7.47
N ASP A 69 5.54 10.65 7.46
CA ASP A 69 6.95 10.22 7.41
C ASP A 69 7.58 10.41 6.01
N GLY A 70 6.77 10.64 4.97
CA GLY A 70 7.23 10.84 3.60
C GLY A 70 7.63 9.55 2.87
N ARG A 71 7.31 8.37 3.42
CA ARG A 71 7.58 7.06 2.80
C ARG A 71 6.67 6.78 1.61
N ILE A 72 5.44 7.30 1.65
CA ILE A 72 4.49 7.24 0.55
C ILE A 72 4.01 8.63 0.17
N GLU A 73 3.54 8.79 -1.05
CA GLU A 73 2.88 10.01 -1.51
C GLU A 73 1.48 9.74 -2.04
N ALA A 74 0.59 10.70 -1.80
CA ALA A 74 -0.75 10.70 -2.35
C ALA A 74 -0.74 11.20 -3.80
N ARG A 75 -1.47 10.50 -4.67
CA ARG A 75 -1.69 10.89 -6.07
C ARG A 75 -2.32 12.28 -6.18
N TYR A 76 -3.33 12.56 -5.37
CA TYR A 76 -3.99 13.87 -5.30
C TYR A 76 -3.66 14.55 -3.98
N LYS A 77 -2.53 15.28 -3.95
CA LYS A 77 -2.05 16.00 -2.76
C LYS A 77 -3.02 17.08 -2.28
N ASN A 78 -3.79 17.67 -3.19
CA ASN A 78 -4.71 18.77 -2.89
C ASN A 78 -6.11 18.29 -2.45
N ILE A 79 -6.45 17.01 -2.64
CA ILE A 79 -7.79 16.47 -2.37
C ILE A 79 -7.68 15.19 -1.53
N ARG A 80 -7.89 15.31 -0.22
CA ARG A 80 -7.75 14.19 0.73
C ARG A 80 -8.76 13.05 0.49
N ASN A 81 -9.99 13.37 0.08
CA ASN A 81 -11.08 12.40 -0.10
C ASN A 81 -11.41 12.17 -1.58
N HIS A 82 -10.42 12.27 -2.47
CA HIS A 82 -10.66 12.02 -3.89
C HIS A 82 -11.09 10.55 -4.09
N PRO A 83 -12.14 10.24 -4.88
CA PRO A 83 -12.60 8.87 -5.07
C PRO A 83 -11.56 7.97 -5.75
N ARG A 84 -10.63 8.57 -6.51
CA ARG A 84 -9.47 7.88 -7.11
C ARG A 84 -8.17 8.14 -6.35
N GLN A 85 -8.25 8.43 -5.05
CA GLN A 85 -7.06 8.64 -4.25
C GLN A 85 -6.26 7.35 -4.22
N GLY A 86 -5.02 7.42 -4.72
CA GLY A 86 -4.06 6.34 -4.70
C GLY A 86 -2.79 6.79 -4.00
N TYR A 87 -2.05 5.82 -3.50
CA TYR A 87 -0.80 6.02 -2.79
C TYR A 87 0.28 5.26 -3.53
N ARG A 88 1.46 5.86 -3.62
CA ARG A 88 2.65 5.17 -4.13
C ARG A 88 3.80 5.37 -3.16
N THR A 89 4.74 4.45 -3.17
CA THR A 89 5.98 4.59 -2.43
C THR A 89 6.81 5.70 -3.06
N VAL A 90 7.38 6.58 -2.23
CA VAL A 90 8.32 7.58 -2.71
C VAL A 90 9.61 6.86 -3.02
N ALA A 91 9.97 6.77 -4.31
CA ALA A 91 11.16 6.05 -4.76
C ALA A 91 12.48 6.56 -4.16
N GLY A 92 12.49 7.66 -3.39
CA GLY A 92 13.67 8.20 -2.70
C GLY A 92 14.06 7.49 -1.40
N ILE A 93 13.46 6.34 -1.08
CA ILE A 93 14.03 5.37 -0.13
C ILE A 93 14.85 4.33 -0.91
N GLU A 94 15.65 4.79 -1.87
CA GLU A 94 16.83 4.04 -2.28
C GLU A 94 17.77 4.10 -1.07
N GLY A 95 18.04 2.95 -0.45
CA GLY A 95 19.18 2.82 0.43
C GLY A 95 20.43 3.14 -0.37
N GLU A 96 20.89 4.38 -0.28
CA GLU A 96 22.31 4.67 -0.46
C GLU A 96 23.01 4.11 0.79
N GLU A 97 23.61 2.92 0.61
CA GLU A 97 24.66 2.36 1.47
C GLU A 97 25.94 3.20 1.40
#